data_AF-A0A820BRW5-F1
#
_entry.id   AF-A0A820BRW5-F1
#
_cell.length_a   1.000
_cell.length_b   1.000
_cell.length_c   1.000
_cell.angle_alpha   90.00
_cell.angle_beta   90.00
_cell.angle_gamma   90.00
#
_symmetry.space_group_name_H-M   'P 1'
#
loop_
_entity.id
_entity.type
_entity.pdbx_description
1 polymer ?
#
loop_
_entity_poly.entity_id
_entity_poly.type
_entity_poly.pdbx_seq_one_letter_code
_entity_poly.pdbx_strand_id
1 'polypeptide(L)'
;SIKAGKYKRIVILAGAGISTPSGIPDFRTPGTGLYDNLQRYNIPYPEAIFELDYFYRNPKPFFHLAKELYPGRYLPNIIHYFIRYLHDQNILLRVYTQNIDGLERMAGIPADKIVEAHGTFLTATCQRCNQKYVCEDIRQQIYDDQIPKCTKRSRCTGVIKPDIVFFGEDLPNRFDMYLRDLPACDCCIVMGTSLAVAPFSDIVNSVSRSTVRLLINRQIVGAFLSPRQHDITMIGDLEMNVKEFLTKLDVIDNVMELMKKENAENEKKKIVPNKNMSTNTVANDRLKAAEKFIEQKRSFSTLNHRPQESPLEFQTNTVFNDTTKSMIEKHNDALLLNRRRVKPVLPAISSRKPPPRPPSPSSSSSDSMDSSLSEDALKPFVVKR
;
A
#
# COMPACT_ATOMS: atom_id res chain seq x y z
N SER A 1 -9.99 -23.35 -5.12
CA SER A 1 -10.72 -22.36 -5.93
C SER A 1 -9.87 -21.67 -7.00
N ILE A 2 -8.68 -21.16 -6.67
CA ILE A 2 -7.77 -20.55 -7.66
C ILE A 2 -7.36 -21.55 -8.75
N LYS A 3 -6.83 -22.73 -8.40
CA LYS A 3 -6.49 -23.80 -9.36
C LYS A 3 -7.67 -24.24 -10.24
N ALA A 4 -8.88 -24.18 -9.70
CA ALA A 4 -10.12 -24.49 -10.42
C ALA A 4 -10.66 -23.31 -11.26
N GLY A 5 -9.93 -22.19 -11.33
CA GLY A 5 -10.30 -21.02 -12.13
C GLY A 5 -11.51 -20.24 -11.63
N LYS A 6 -11.96 -20.43 -10.37
CA LYS A 6 -13.18 -19.79 -9.84
C LYS A 6 -13.03 -18.29 -9.59
N TYR A 7 -11.82 -17.80 -9.37
CA TYR A 7 -11.54 -16.38 -9.14
C TYR A 7 -10.85 -15.78 -10.36
N LYS A 8 -11.32 -14.61 -10.79
CA LYS A 8 -10.83 -13.86 -11.95
C LYS A 8 -10.50 -12.41 -11.61
N ARG A 9 -10.93 -11.93 -10.44
CA ARG A 9 -10.78 -10.53 -10.01
C ARG A 9 -10.39 -10.50 -8.54
N ILE A 10 -9.14 -10.88 -8.27
CA ILE A 10 -8.56 -10.87 -6.93
C ILE A 10 -8.07 -9.46 -6.61
N VAL A 11 -8.50 -8.91 -5.48
CA VAL A 11 -7.92 -7.70 -4.90
C VAL A 11 -7.01 -8.08 -3.74
N ILE A 12 -5.83 -7.45 -3.69
CA ILE A 12 -4.89 -7.56 -2.57
C ILE A 12 -4.94 -6.28 -1.75
N LEU A 13 -5.06 -6.39 -0.43
CA LEU A 13 -4.84 -5.30 0.52
C LEU A 13 -3.59 -5.63 1.35
N ALA A 14 -2.52 -4.88 1.19
CA ALA A 14 -1.22 -5.16 1.77
C ALA A 14 -0.72 -4.04 2.69
N GLY A 15 0.03 -4.42 3.73
CA GLY A 15 0.77 -3.49 4.58
C GLY A 15 2.20 -3.97 4.86
N ALA A 16 2.84 -3.33 5.85
CA ALA A 16 4.28 -3.46 6.08
C ALA A 16 4.77 -4.89 6.33
N GLY A 17 3.90 -5.77 6.83
CA GLY A 17 4.19 -7.18 7.07
C GLY A 17 4.60 -7.96 5.80
N ILE A 18 4.18 -7.53 4.60
CA ILE A 18 4.65 -8.20 3.36
C ILE A 18 6.13 -7.93 3.07
N SER A 19 6.69 -6.87 3.65
CA SER A 19 8.04 -6.37 3.39
C SER A 19 9.04 -6.77 4.48
N THR A 20 8.60 -7.32 5.61
CA THR A 20 9.51 -7.73 6.69
C THR A 20 10.52 -8.80 6.26
N PRO A 21 10.18 -9.82 5.44
CA PRO A 21 11.19 -10.80 4.99
C PRO A 21 12.22 -10.21 4.01
N SER A 22 11.95 -9.02 3.45
CA SER A 22 12.91 -8.29 2.62
C SER A 22 13.98 -7.57 3.44
N GLY A 23 13.94 -7.65 4.77
CA GLY A 23 14.88 -6.99 5.67
C GLY A 23 14.60 -5.51 5.88
N ILE A 24 13.43 -5.02 5.46
CA ILE A 24 12.99 -3.66 5.77
C ILE A 24 12.70 -3.62 7.28
N PRO A 25 13.46 -2.86 8.08
CA PRO A 25 13.19 -2.70 9.49
C PRO A 25 11.79 -2.11 9.65
N ASP A 26 11.06 -2.57 10.66
CA ASP A 26 9.83 -1.88 11.02
C ASP A 26 10.18 -0.50 11.59
N PHE A 27 9.15 0.33 11.77
CA PHE A 27 9.36 1.65 12.31
C PHE A 27 9.71 1.62 13.81
N ARG A 28 9.23 0.60 14.55
CA ARG A 28 8.98 0.69 15.99
C ARG A 28 9.81 -0.26 16.87
N THR A 29 10.50 -1.26 16.32
CA THR A 29 11.24 -2.24 17.13
C THR A 29 12.44 -1.61 17.83
N PRO A 30 12.59 -1.70 19.16
CA PRO A 30 13.77 -1.19 19.86
C PRO A 30 15.07 -1.89 19.42
N GLY A 31 16.11 -1.11 19.18
CA GLY A 31 17.45 -1.52 18.73
C GLY A 31 17.60 -1.68 17.21
N THR A 32 16.52 -1.88 16.46
CA THR A 32 16.55 -2.15 15.01
C THR A 32 15.59 -1.30 14.18
N GLY A 33 14.68 -0.58 14.85
CA GLY A 33 13.62 0.18 14.22
C GLY A 33 14.13 1.51 13.67
N LEU A 34 13.48 2.00 12.62
CA LEU A 34 13.86 3.25 11.94
C LEU A 34 13.86 4.47 12.89
N TYR A 35 13.07 4.43 13.96
CA TYR A 35 12.96 5.53 14.94
C TYR A 35 14.11 5.64 15.94
N ASP A 36 14.89 4.58 16.16
CA ASP A 36 15.96 4.62 17.16
C ASP A 36 17.08 5.62 16.78
N ASN A 37 17.35 5.76 15.48
CA ASN A 37 18.35 6.70 14.96
C ASN A 37 17.89 8.17 14.95
N LEU A 38 16.65 8.43 15.41
CA LEU A 38 16.00 9.74 15.40
C LEU A 38 15.95 10.41 16.76
N GLN A 39 16.42 9.76 17.83
CA GLN A 39 16.50 10.33 19.18
C GLN A 39 17.23 11.70 19.21
N ARG A 40 18.24 11.89 18.36
CA ARG A 40 19.00 13.16 18.23
C ARG A 40 18.15 14.38 17.81
N TYR A 41 16.98 14.16 17.21
CA TYR A 41 16.13 15.24 16.71
C TYR A 41 15.12 15.73 17.75
N ASN A 42 15.12 15.15 18.96
CA ASN A 42 14.21 15.50 20.05
C ASN A 42 12.74 15.59 19.57
N ILE A 43 12.32 14.59 18.80
CA ILE A 43 10.99 14.51 18.21
C ILE A 43 10.00 14.19 19.36
N PRO A 44 8.85 14.88 19.46
CA PRO A 44 7.95 14.74 20.61
C PRO A 44 7.41 13.31 20.80
N TYR A 45 7.19 12.61 19.69
CA TYR A 45 6.85 11.20 19.61
C TYR A 45 7.18 10.69 18.20
N PRO A 46 7.41 9.38 18.00
CA PRO A 46 7.98 8.87 16.76
C PRO A 46 7.16 9.19 15.50
N GLU A 47 5.83 9.11 15.59
CA GLU A 47 4.91 9.39 14.48
C GLU A 47 4.95 10.84 13.98
N ALA A 48 5.40 11.80 14.79
CA ALA A 48 5.44 13.22 14.42
C ALA A 48 6.31 13.50 13.19
N ILE A 49 7.28 12.62 12.87
CA ILE A 49 8.09 12.74 11.64
C ILE A 49 7.26 12.65 10.35
N PHE A 50 6.10 12.01 10.43
CA PHE A 50 5.13 11.88 9.34
C PHE A 50 3.91 12.79 9.54
N GLU A 51 3.97 13.79 10.43
CA GLU A 51 2.92 14.79 10.54
C GLU A 51 3.23 16.01 9.69
N LEU A 52 2.26 16.47 8.91
CA LEU A 52 2.46 17.58 7.99
C LEU A 52 2.82 18.88 8.74
N ASP A 53 2.17 19.14 9.88
CA ASP A 53 2.44 20.30 10.72
C ASP A 53 3.86 20.30 11.29
N TYR A 54 4.34 19.13 11.73
CA TYR A 54 5.72 18.99 12.20
C TYR A 54 6.71 19.18 11.04
N PHE A 55 6.43 18.59 9.88
CA PHE A 55 7.26 18.73 8.69
C PHE A 55 7.45 20.20 8.27
N TYR A 56 6.40 21.02 8.34
CA TYR A 56 6.50 22.44 8.04
C TYR A 56 7.38 23.21 9.02
N ARG A 57 7.39 22.82 10.30
CA ARG A 57 8.24 23.43 11.33
C ARG A 57 9.69 22.96 11.21
N ASN A 58 9.89 21.66 11.01
CA ASN A 58 11.21 21.05 10.94
C ASN A 58 11.21 19.82 10.01
N PRO A 59 11.56 19.98 8.73
CA PRO A 59 11.59 18.87 7.78
C PRO A 59 12.86 18.01 7.87
N LYS A 60 13.89 18.45 8.62
CA LYS A 60 15.19 17.76 8.69
C LYS A 60 15.10 16.30 9.15
N PRO A 61 14.33 15.96 10.20
CA PRO A 61 14.26 14.57 10.67
C PRO A 61 13.70 13.64 9.60
N PHE A 62 12.65 14.08 8.89
CA PHE A 62 12.09 13.32 7.78
C PHE A 62 13.12 13.10 6.66
N PHE A 63 13.84 14.14 6.21
CA PHE A 63 14.81 13.94 5.13
C PHE A 63 16.00 13.09 5.56
N HIS A 64 16.36 13.14 6.84
CA HIS A 64 17.36 12.22 7.37
C HIS A 64 16.88 10.77 7.32
N LEU A 65 15.62 10.52 7.71
CA LEU A 65 14.99 9.20 7.61
C LEU A 65 14.79 8.75 6.15
N ALA A 66 14.42 9.67 5.25
CA ALA A 66 14.11 9.40 3.86
C ALA A 66 15.27 8.71 3.12
N LYS A 67 16.52 8.99 3.52
CA LYS A 67 17.72 8.29 3.02
C LYS A 67 17.61 6.77 3.15
N GLU A 68 17.10 6.32 4.30
CA GLU A 68 16.96 4.90 4.64
C GLU A 68 15.76 4.26 3.91
N LEU A 69 14.75 5.08 3.61
CA LEU A 69 13.51 4.66 2.97
C LEU A 69 13.55 4.68 1.44
N TYR A 70 14.55 5.33 0.83
CA TYR A 70 14.65 5.40 -0.63
C TYR A 70 14.65 3.99 -1.26
N PRO A 71 13.78 3.74 -2.26
CA PRO A 71 13.74 2.46 -2.95
C PRO A 71 15.11 2.06 -3.53
N GLY A 72 15.35 0.75 -3.58
CA GLY A 72 16.55 0.17 -4.17
C GLY A 72 17.54 -0.42 -3.17
N ARG A 73 17.35 -0.28 -1.86
CA ARG A 73 18.18 -1.01 -0.87
C ARG A 73 17.74 -2.47 -0.72
N TYR A 74 16.44 -2.67 -0.64
CA TYR A 74 15.83 -3.99 -0.42
C TYR A 74 15.42 -4.65 -1.74
N LEU A 75 15.08 -5.93 -1.69
CA LEU A 75 14.58 -6.71 -2.83
C LEU A 75 13.22 -7.32 -2.48
N PRO A 76 12.31 -7.47 -3.46
CA PRO A 76 11.06 -8.15 -3.23
C PRO A 76 11.30 -9.60 -2.83
N ASN A 77 10.53 -10.06 -1.85
CA ASN A 77 10.53 -11.45 -1.38
C ASN A 77 9.39 -12.25 -2.02
N ILE A 78 9.25 -13.53 -1.65
CA ILE A 78 8.27 -14.46 -2.23
C ILE A 78 6.82 -13.99 -2.13
N ILE A 79 6.47 -13.16 -1.14
CA ILE A 79 5.12 -12.60 -0.97
C ILE A 79 4.79 -11.64 -2.11
N HIS A 80 5.75 -10.80 -2.50
CA HIS A 80 5.59 -9.91 -3.64
C HIS A 80 5.49 -10.70 -4.95
N TYR A 81 6.30 -11.75 -5.09
CA TYR A 81 6.24 -12.63 -6.25
C TYR A 81 4.99 -13.52 -6.30
N PHE A 82 4.33 -13.80 -5.16
CA PHE A 82 2.99 -14.37 -5.15
C PHE A 82 1.97 -13.40 -5.77
N ILE A 83 2.04 -12.11 -5.44
CA ILE A 83 1.17 -11.10 -6.05
C ILE A 83 1.47 -10.97 -7.55
N ARG A 84 2.75 -10.98 -7.95
CA ARG A 84 3.18 -11.04 -9.35
C ARG A 84 2.64 -12.27 -10.06
N TYR A 85 2.67 -13.44 -9.43
CA TYR A 85 2.08 -14.65 -9.99
C TYR A 85 0.58 -14.46 -10.27
N LEU A 86 -0.19 -13.86 -9.36
CA LEU A 86 -1.61 -13.56 -9.62
C LEU A 86 -1.81 -12.60 -10.81
N HIS A 87 -0.87 -11.67 -11.01
CA HIS A 87 -0.85 -10.81 -12.20
C HIS A 87 -0.59 -11.61 -13.47
N ASP A 88 0.44 -12.45 -13.48
CA ASP A 88 0.84 -13.26 -14.64
C ASP A 88 -0.23 -14.28 -15.04
N GLN A 89 -1.02 -14.75 -14.06
CA GLN A 89 -2.21 -15.60 -14.32
C GLN A 89 -3.44 -14.82 -14.78
N ASN A 90 -3.34 -13.49 -14.94
CA ASN A 90 -4.41 -12.58 -15.34
C ASN A 90 -5.66 -12.64 -14.44
N ILE A 91 -5.45 -12.89 -13.13
CA ILE A 91 -6.52 -12.93 -12.11
C ILE A 91 -6.41 -11.81 -11.08
N LEU A 92 -5.32 -11.06 -11.08
CA LEU A 92 -5.15 -9.87 -10.23
C LEU A 92 -5.94 -8.67 -10.80
N LEU A 93 -6.92 -8.19 -10.04
CA LEU A 93 -7.64 -6.96 -10.33
C LEU A 93 -6.83 -5.73 -9.91
N ARG A 94 -6.43 -5.67 -8.63
CA ARG A 94 -5.67 -4.55 -8.06
C ARG A 94 -4.92 -4.97 -6.79
N VAL A 95 -3.81 -4.29 -6.51
CA VAL A 95 -3.10 -4.28 -5.24
C VAL A 95 -3.26 -2.90 -4.63
N TYR A 96 -3.85 -2.82 -3.44
CA TYR A 96 -3.81 -1.64 -2.59
C TYR A 96 -2.74 -1.88 -1.54
N THR A 97 -1.72 -1.03 -1.52
CA THR A 97 -0.60 -1.15 -0.57
C THR A 97 -0.53 0.09 0.31
N GLN A 98 -0.30 -0.14 1.60
CA GLN A 98 0.08 0.90 2.57
C GLN A 98 1.57 1.19 2.54
N ASN A 99 2.35 0.38 1.82
CA ASN A 99 3.80 0.48 1.80
C ASN A 99 4.26 1.57 0.84
N ILE A 100 5.45 2.10 1.14
CA ILE A 100 6.12 3.15 0.36
C ILE A 100 7.49 2.69 -0.16
N ASP A 101 7.83 1.40 0.05
CA ASP A 101 9.13 0.82 -0.29
C ASP A 101 9.30 0.52 -1.80
N GLY A 102 8.19 0.45 -2.55
CA GLY A 102 8.16 0.22 -3.99
C GLY A 102 8.45 -1.21 -4.41
N LEU A 103 8.44 -2.19 -3.49
CA LEU A 103 8.78 -3.57 -3.79
C LEU A 103 7.76 -4.27 -4.70
N GLU A 104 6.49 -3.86 -4.70
CA GLU A 104 5.48 -4.37 -5.63
C GLU A 104 5.85 -4.06 -7.09
N ARG A 105 6.31 -2.83 -7.35
CA ARG A 105 6.80 -2.42 -8.68
C ARG A 105 8.09 -3.14 -9.03
N MET A 106 9.00 -3.31 -8.06
CA MET A 106 10.26 -4.03 -8.26
C MET A 106 10.06 -5.51 -8.59
N ALA A 107 8.98 -6.13 -8.09
CA ALA A 107 8.54 -7.48 -8.46
C ALA A 107 7.85 -7.56 -9.83
N GLY A 108 7.79 -6.45 -10.57
CA GLY A 108 7.24 -6.37 -11.92
C GLY A 108 5.72 -6.23 -12.00
N ILE A 109 5.05 -5.88 -10.91
CA ILE A 109 3.60 -5.58 -10.96
C ILE A 109 3.42 -4.22 -11.66
N PRO A 110 2.60 -4.13 -12.71
CA PRO A 110 2.50 -2.91 -13.51
C PRO A 110 1.76 -1.79 -12.76
N ALA A 111 2.09 -0.54 -13.09
CA ALA A 111 1.60 0.64 -12.40
C ALA A 111 0.06 0.73 -12.36
N ASP A 112 -0.61 0.29 -13.42
CA ASP A 112 -2.06 0.28 -13.50
C ASP A 112 -2.68 -0.70 -12.49
N LYS A 113 -1.97 -1.74 -12.05
CA LYS A 113 -2.45 -2.71 -11.05
C LYS A 113 -2.21 -2.28 -9.61
N ILE A 114 -1.39 -1.25 -9.37
CA ILE A 114 -1.01 -0.82 -8.03
C ILE A 114 -1.74 0.46 -7.63
N VAL A 115 -2.20 0.51 -6.40
CA VAL A 115 -2.68 1.70 -5.69
C VAL A 115 -1.82 1.85 -4.43
N GLU A 116 -0.86 2.78 -4.49
CA GLU A 116 -0.01 3.19 -3.37
C GLU A 116 -0.81 4.13 -2.45
N ALA A 117 -1.54 3.58 -1.48
CA ALA A 117 -2.48 4.32 -0.65
C ALA A 117 -1.80 5.38 0.22
N HIS A 118 -0.57 5.12 0.66
CA HIS A 118 0.24 6.06 1.44
C HIS A 118 1.28 6.79 0.58
N GLY A 119 1.08 6.82 -0.75
CA GLY A 119 1.94 7.56 -1.65
C GLY A 119 3.24 6.83 -2.00
N THR A 120 4.20 7.56 -2.56
CA THR A 120 5.35 6.96 -3.24
C THR A 120 6.60 7.83 -3.19
N PHE A 121 7.77 7.20 -3.25
CA PHE A 121 9.07 7.85 -3.49
C PHE A 121 9.39 7.98 -4.99
N LEU A 122 8.44 7.75 -5.91
CA LEU A 122 8.68 7.98 -7.34
C LEU A 122 8.61 9.46 -7.73
N THR A 123 7.68 10.19 -7.11
CA THR A 123 7.42 11.61 -7.38
C THR A 123 7.55 12.42 -6.12
N ALA A 124 7.72 13.73 -6.29
CA ALA A 124 7.79 14.68 -5.20
C ALA A 124 7.10 16.00 -5.60
N THR A 125 6.60 16.75 -4.62
CA THR A 125 5.86 17.99 -4.84
C THR A 125 6.43 19.12 -4.01
N CYS A 126 6.65 20.27 -4.65
CA CYS A 126 6.94 21.49 -3.91
C CYS A 126 5.73 21.92 -3.08
N GLN A 127 5.91 21.99 -1.76
CA GLN A 127 4.84 22.28 -0.80
C GLN A 127 4.38 23.75 -0.79
N ARG A 128 4.94 24.60 -1.68
CA ARG A 128 4.54 26.01 -1.82
C ARG A 128 3.89 26.31 -3.16
N CYS A 129 4.43 25.78 -4.26
CA CYS A 129 3.95 26.09 -5.60
C CYS A 129 3.32 24.90 -6.33
N ASN A 130 3.24 23.74 -5.68
CA ASN A 130 2.68 22.50 -6.21
C ASN A 130 3.35 21.95 -7.46
N GLN A 131 4.53 22.48 -7.83
CA GLN A 131 5.28 21.95 -8.95
C GLN A 131 5.76 20.53 -8.65
N LYS A 132 5.53 19.63 -9.60
CA LYS A 132 5.91 18.22 -9.53
C LYS A 132 7.36 17.98 -9.95
N TYR A 133 7.99 17.01 -9.29
CA TYR A 133 9.35 16.54 -9.49
C TYR A 133 9.35 15.01 -9.58
N VAL A 134 10.34 14.47 -10.28
CA VAL A 134 10.72 13.07 -10.09
C VAL A 134 11.56 13.02 -8.82
N CYS A 135 11.30 12.07 -7.92
CA CYS A 135 12.00 12.04 -6.64
C CYS A 135 13.50 11.75 -6.81
N GLU A 136 13.90 11.14 -7.93
CA GLU A 136 15.30 10.95 -8.31
C GLU A 136 16.04 12.28 -8.47
N ASP A 137 15.38 13.33 -8.99
CA ASP A 137 15.97 14.66 -9.18
C ASP A 137 16.44 15.31 -7.86
N ILE A 138 15.83 14.92 -6.75
CA ILE A 138 16.14 15.43 -5.40
C ILE A 138 16.93 14.43 -4.56
N ARG A 139 17.22 13.24 -5.08
CA ARG A 139 17.87 12.15 -4.34
C ARG A 139 19.23 12.58 -3.79
N GLN A 140 20.08 13.17 -4.64
CA GLN A 140 21.43 13.57 -4.23
C GLN A 140 21.40 14.59 -3.09
N GLN A 141 20.50 15.59 -3.16
CA GLN A 141 20.32 16.57 -2.08
C GLN A 141 19.94 15.88 -0.76
N ILE A 142 19.01 14.93 -0.81
CA ILE A 142 18.61 14.16 0.38
C ILE A 142 19.81 13.38 0.93
N TYR A 143 20.57 12.69 0.08
CA TYR A 143 21.77 11.93 0.47
C TYR A 143 22.86 12.82 1.10
N ASP A 144 22.99 14.07 0.67
CA ASP A 144 23.94 15.06 1.18
C ASP A 144 23.43 15.81 2.43
N ASP A 145 22.39 15.29 3.10
CA ASP A 145 21.74 15.91 4.28
C ASP A 145 21.19 17.33 3.99
N GLN A 146 20.90 17.65 2.73
CA GLN A 146 20.29 18.91 2.33
C GLN A 146 18.76 18.77 2.28
N ILE A 147 18.05 19.86 2.60
CA ILE A 147 16.61 19.94 2.44
C ILE A 147 16.31 20.36 0.98
N PRO A 148 15.67 19.53 0.15
CA PRO A 148 15.40 19.87 -1.23
C PRO A 148 14.51 21.11 -1.36
N LYS A 149 14.93 22.06 -2.20
CA LYS A 149 14.20 23.31 -2.45
C LYS A 149 13.75 23.41 -3.90
N CYS A 150 12.63 24.09 -4.12
CA CYS A 150 12.05 24.27 -5.44
C CYS A 150 13.00 24.97 -6.40
N THR A 151 13.28 24.34 -7.54
CA THR A 151 14.14 24.88 -8.61
C THR A 151 13.36 25.23 -9.88
N LYS A 152 12.18 24.65 -10.09
CA LYS A 152 11.37 24.80 -11.32
C LYS A 152 10.57 26.10 -11.39
N ARG A 153 10.32 26.80 -10.28
CA ARG A 153 9.57 28.09 -10.26
C ARG A 153 10.45 29.20 -9.73
N SER A 154 10.61 30.26 -10.52
CA SER A 154 11.38 31.45 -10.14
C SER A 154 10.87 32.03 -8.81
N ARG A 155 11.81 32.40 -7.92
CA ARG A 155 11.58 32.95 -6.56
C ARG A 155 10.81 32.02 -5.60
N CYS A 156 10.56 30.76 -5.96
CA CYS A 156 9.96 29.80 -5.06
C CYS A 156 11.03 29.16 -4.17
N THR A 157 10.90 29.31 -2.86
CA THR A 157 11.81 28.71 -1.86
C THR A 157 11.18 27.54 -1.11
N GLY A 158 10.06 27.01 -1.63
CA GLY A 158 9.32 25.92 -1.01
C GLY A 158 10.14 24.63 -0.94
N VAL A 159 9.94 23.86 0.13
CA VAL A 159 10.52 22.53 0.29
C VAL A 159 9.87 21.57 -0.71
N ILE A 160 10.66 20.70 -1.34
CA ILE A 160 10.16 19.61 -2.18
C ILE A 160 10.03 18.37 -1.30
N LYS A 161 8.80 17.91 -1.06
CA LYS A 161 8.50 16.71 -0.27
C LYS A 161 8.21 15.53 -1.22
N PRO A 162 8.78 14.34 -1.02
CA PRO A 162 8.31 13.11 -1.67
C PRO A 162 6.79 12.96 -1.53
N ASP A 163 6.14 12.40 -2.53
CA ASP A 163 4.67 12.24 -2.58
C ASP A 163 4.20 11.07 -1.71
N ILE A 164 4.73 10.97 -0.49
CA ILE A 164 4.29 10.10 0.60
C ILE A 164 3.24 10.84 1.39
N VAL A 165 2.18 10.15 1.78
CA VAL A 165 1.08 10.70 2.57
C VAL A 165 1.51 10.81 4.03
N PHE A 166 1.43 12.03 4.56
CA PHE A 166 1.65 12.33 5.96
C PHE A 166 0.30 12.35 6.70
N PHE A 167 0.34 12.18 8.02
CA PHE A 167 -0.81 12.46 8.86
C PHE A 167 -1.26 13.91 8.66
N GLY A 168 -2.56 14.08 8.39
CA GLY A 168 -3.17 15.35 8.03
C GLY A 168 -3.25 15.62 6.52
N GLU A 169 -2.70 14.75 5.66
CA GLU A 169 -2.89 14.80 4.21
C GLU A 169 -4.01 13.88 3.73
N ASP A 170 -4.68 14.28 2.65
CA ASP A 170 -5.59 13.41 1.91
C ASP A 170 -4.80 12.28 1.23
N LEU A 171 -5.41 11.09 1.15
CA LEU A 171 -4.87 10.00 0.36
C LEU A 171 -4.90 10.36 -1.14
N PRO A 172 -4.05 9.74 -1.98
CA PRO A 172 -4.04 10.04 -3.41
C PRO A 172 -5.40 9.70 -4.02
N ASN A 173 -5.89 10.51 -4.97
CA ASN A 173 -7.18 10.27 -5.66
C ASN A 173 -7.32 8.86 -6.25
N ARG A 174 -6.19 8.22 -6.59
CA ARG A 174 -6.17 6.84 -7.08
C ARG A 174 -6.67 5.83 -6.04
N PHE A 175 -6.62 6.17 -4.75
CA PHE A 175 -7.18 5.37 -3.68
C PHE A 175 -8.68 5.10 -3.89
N ASP A 176 -9.44 6.09 -4.36
CA ASP A 176 -10.90 6.00 -4.58
C ASP A 176 -11.31 4.93 -5.61
N MET A 177 -10.36 4.36 -6.35
CA MET A 177 -10.61 3.17 -7.19
C MET A 177 -11.21 2.00 -6.40
N TYR A 178 -11.04 1.97 -5.07
CA TYR A 178 -11.61 0.92 -4.20
C TYR A 178 -13.13 0.85 -4.32
N LEU A 179 -13.79 2.00 -4.57
CA LEU A 179 -15.24 2.10 -4.75
C LEU A 179 -15.74 1.28 -5.94
N ARG A 180 -14.89 1.07 -6.95
CA ARG A 180 -15.18 0.22 -8.11
C ARG A 180 -14.62 -1.19 -7.94
N ASP A 181 -13.37 -1.29 -7.50
CA ASP A 181 -12.63 -2.56 -7.50
C ASP A 181 -13.16 -3.54 -6.46
N LEU A 182 -13.44 -3.08 -5.23
CA LEU A 182 -13.85 -3.97 -4.13
C LEU A 182 -15.26 -4.55 -4.30
N PRO A 183 -16.29 -3.79 -4.73
CA PRO A 183 -17.58 -4.39 -5.04
C PRO A 183 -17.51 -5.42 -6.18
N ALA A 184 -16.60 -5.22 -7.14
CA ALA A 184 -16.44 -6.08 -8.31
C ALA A 184 -15.56 -7.32 -8.08
N CYS A 185 -14.73 -7.35 -7.02
CA CYS A 185 -13.81 -8.45 -6.79
C CYS A 185 -14.52 -9.74 -6.36
N ASP A 186 -14.02 -10.89 -6.82
CA ASP A 186 -14.54 -12.21 -6.46
C ASP A 186 -13.74 -12.88 -5.32
N CYS A 187 -12.61 -12.30 -4.95
CA CYS A 187 -11.81 -12.67 -3.78
C CYS A 187 -11.00 -11.45 -3.31
N CYS A 188 -10.94 -11.23 -2.00
CA CYS A 188 -10.09 -10.21 -1.39
C CYS A 188 -9.08 -10.87 -0.47
N ILE A 189 -7.79 -10.69 -0.72
CA ILE A 189 -6.72 -11.21 0.14
C ILE A 189 -6.10 -10.04 0.90
N VAL A 190 -6.12 -10.11 2.23
CA VAL A 190 -5.55 -9.12 3.14
C VAL A 190 -4.27 -9.71 3.72
N MET A 191 -3.13 -9.05 3.56
CA MET A 191 -1.83 -9.59 3.96
C MET A 191 -0.96 -8.58 4.69
N GLY A 192 -0.35 -9.02 5.80
CA GLY A 192 0.72 -8.27 6.46
C GLY A 192 0.33 -6.86 6.91
N THR A 193 -0.91 -6.65 7.35
CA THR A 193 -1.38 -5.34 7.83
C THR A 193 -2.07 -5.51 9.19
N SER A 194 -2.01 -4.47 10.03
CA SER A 194 -2.76 -4.40 11.29
C SER A 194 -4.21 -3.94 11.09
N LEU A 195 -4.54 -3.40 9.91
CA LEU A 195 -5.83 -2.74 9.64
C LEU A 195 -6.22 -1.70 10.71
N ALA A 196 -5.23 -0.99 11.27
CA ALA A 196 -5.45 -0.04 12.37
C ALA A 196 -5.59 1.43 11.89
N VAL A 197 -5.25 1.73 10.64
CA VAL A 197 -5.18 3.10 10.13
C VAL A 197 -6.24 3.31 9.05
N ALA A 198 -7.20 4.19 9.35
CA ALA A 198 -8.21 4.66 8.41
C ALA A 198 -7.59 5.67 7.42
N PRO A 199 -8.14 5.80 6.20
CA PRO A 199 -9.31 5.09 5.67
C PRO A 199 -9.02 3.67 5.15
N PHE A 200 -7.75 3.23 5.12
CA PHE A 200 -7.37 1.93 4.57
C PHE A 200 -7.98 0.74 5.34
N SER A 201 -8.09 0.83 6.66
CA SER A 201 -8.77 -0.19 7.49
C SER A 201 -10.24 -0.40 7.08
N ASP A 202 -10.89 0.65 6.59
CA ASP A 202 -12.34 0.69 6.41
C ASP A 202 -12.76 0.05 5.08
N ILE A 203 -11.89 0.13 4.07
CA ILE A 203 -12.22 -0.36 2.72
C ILE A 203 -12.41 -1.88 2.69
N VAL A 204 -11.80 -2.64 3.61
CA VAL A 204 -11.91 -4.11 3.68
C VAL A 204 -13.36 -4.61 3.71
N ASN A 205 -14.27 -3.77 4.21
CA ASN A 205 -15.69 -4.09 4.29
C ASN A 205 -16.50 -3.73 3.03
N SER A 206 -15.90 -3.04 2.06
CA SER A 206 -16.52 -2.57 0.82
C SER A 206 -16.66 -3.65 -0.27
N VAL A 207 -16.20 -4.87 0.01
CA VAL A 207 -16.46 -6.03 -0.84
C VAL A 207 -17.90 -6.52 -0.67
N SER A 208 -18.43 -7.16 -1.72
CA SER A 208 -19.75 -7.80 -1.69
C SER A 208 -19.86 -8.82 -0.55
N ARG A 209 -21.06 -8.99 0.01
CA ARG A 209 -21.29 -9.87 1.19
C ARG A 209 -20.90 -11.33 0.96
N SER A 210 -21.02 -11.82 -0.28
CA SER A 210 -20.66 -13.18 -0.69
C SER A 210 -19.19 -13.35 -1.08
N THR A 211 -18.42 -12.25 -1.15
CA THR A 211 -17.00 -12.30 -1.53
C THR A 211 -16.20 -12.97 -0.42
N VAL A 212 -15.37 -13.94 -0.80
CA VAL A 212 -14.41 -14.56 0.13
C VAL A 212 -13.34 -13.54 0.50
N ARG A 213 -13.11 -13.36 1.81
CA ARG A 213 -11.98 -12.57 2.30
C ARG A 213 -10.98 -13.50 2.98
N LEU A 214 -9.74 -13.50 2.51
CA LEU A 214 -8.67 -14.28 3.10
C LEU A 214 -7.70 -13.36 3.83
N LEU A 215 -7.57 -13.50 5.14
CA LEU A 215 -6.52 -12.85 5.91
C LEU A 215 -5.30 -13.78 6.01
N ILE A 216 -4.14 -13.34 5.56
CA ILE A 216 -2.85 -14.01 5.81
C ILE A 216 -1.99 -13.06 6.65
N ASN A 217 -1.86 -13.35 7.94
CA ASN A 217 -1.23 -12.41 8.86
C ASN A 217 -0.70 -13.10 10.12
N ARG A 218 0.14 -12.43 10.90
CA ARG A 218 0.61 -12.97 12.19
C ARG A 218 -0.50 -13.09 13.23
N GLN A 219 -1.52 -12.26 13.14
CA GLN A 219 -2.65 -12.20 14.08
C GLN A 219 -3.94 -11.83 13.36
N ILE A 220 -5.09 -12.17 13.96
CA ILE A 220 -6.41 -11.70 13.51
C ILE A 220 -6.51 -10.20 13.81
N VAL A 221 -7.00 -9.42 12.85
CA VAL A 221 -6.96 -7.95 12.90
C VAL A 221 -8.20 -7.31 12.29
N GLY A 222 -8.49 -6.08 12.72
CA GLY A 222 -9.54 -5.22 12.13
C GLY A 222 -10.88 -5.94 11.97
N ALA A 223 -11.47 -5.85 10.77
CA ALA A 223 -12.77 -6.44 10.47
C ALA A 223 -12.84 -7.97 10.62
N PHE A 224 -11.71 -8.67 10.74
CA PHE A 224 -11.67 -10.13 10.96
C PHE A 224 -11.85 -10.51 12.43
N LEU A 225 -11.82 -9.56 13.37
CA LEU A 225 -12.21 -9.78 14.76
C LEU A 225 -13.73 -10.03 14.91
N SER A 226 -14.51 -9.67 13.89
CA SER A 226 -15.95 -9.96 13.78
C SER A 226 -16.21 -10.60 12.41
N PRO A 227 -15.85 -11.89 12.25
CA PRO A 227 -15.77 -12.53 10.94
C PRO A 227 -17.13 -12.68 10.27
N ARG A 228 -17.14 -12.56 8.95
CA ARG A 228 -18.25 -12.93 8.08
C ARG A 228 -18.22 -14.43 7.80
N GLN A 229 -19.34 -14.98 7.31
CA GLN A 229 -19.45 -16.38 6.93
C GLN A 229 -18.37 -16.86 5.92
N HIS A 230 -17.92 -15.96 5.04
CA HIS A 230 -16.95 -16.26 3.98
C HIS A 230 -15.54 -15.74 4.27
N ASP A 231 -15.26 -15.37 5.52
CA ASP A 231 -13.90 -15.01 5.93
C ASP A 231 -13.08 -16.26 6.23
N ILE A 232 -11.83 -16.26 5.77
CA ILE A 232 -10.86 -17.32 6.00
C ILE A 232 -9.61 -16.66 6.57
N THR A 233 -8.98 -17.29 7.56
CA THR A 233 -7.76 -16.78 8.20
C THR A 233 -6.65 -17.81 8.13
N MET A 234 -5.47 -17.39 7.70
CA MET A 234 -4.21 -18.13 7.78
C MET A 234 -3.27 -17.35 8.70
N ILE A 235 -3.20 -17.79 9.96
CA ILE A 235 -2.45 -17.09 11.01
C ILE A 235 -1.08 -17.72 11.18
N GLY A 236 -0.04 -16.92 11.25
CA GLY A 236 1.34 -17.38 11.43
C GLY A 236 2.35 -16.50 10.71
N ASP A 237 3.54 -17.04 10.48
CA ASP A 237 4.54 -16.38 9.65
C ASP A 237 4.02 -16.23 8.21
N LEU A 238 4.06 -15.00 7.71
CA LEU A 238 3.46 -14.67 6.42
C LEU A 238 4.21 -15.32 5.26
N GLU A 239 5.54 -15.39 5.33
CA GLU A 239 6.37 -15.98 4.29
C GLU A 239 6.11 -17.50 4.20
N MET A 240 6.06 -18.18 5.35
CA MET A 240 5.72 -19.61 5.42
C MET A 240 4.32 -19.90 4.88
N ASN A 241 3.32 -19.11 5.28
CA ASN A 241 1.95 -19.28 4.81
C ASN A 241 1.82 -19.09 3.29
N VAL A 242 2.53 -18.10 2.72
CA VAL A 242 2.55 -17.89 1.27
C VAL A 242 3.27 -19.03 0.55
N LYS A 243 4.38 -19.53 1.09
CA LYS A 243 5.07 -20.71 0.52
C LYS A 243 4.15 -21.93 0.52
N GLU A 244 3.46 -22.23 1.63
CA GLU A 244 2.49 -23.32 1.70
C GLU A 244 1.36 -23.13 0.67
N PHE A 245 0.85 -21.90 0.53
CA PHE A 245 -0.19 -21.58 -0.44
C PHE A 245 0.27 -21.83 -1.89
N LEU A 246 1.48 -21.39 -2.24
CA LEU A 246 2.10 -21.63 -3.55
C LEU A 246 2.37 -23.13 -3.79
N THR A 247 2.78 -23.88 -2.77
CA THR A 247 2.94 -25.35 -2.85
C THR A 247 1.61 -26.02 -3.17
N LYS A 248 0.51 -25.63 -2.51
CA LYS A 248 -0.84 -26.14 -2.81
C LYS A 248 -1.34 -25.76 -4.20
N LEU A 249 -0.81 -24.70 -4.78
CA LEU A 249 -1.06 -24.29 -6.16
C LEU A 249 -0.17 -25.02 -7.18
N ASP A 250 0.84 -25.77 -6.73
CA ASP A 250 1.79 -26.50 -7.57
C ASP A 250 2.63 -25.56 -8.47
N VAL A 251 3.03 -24.41 -7.90
CA VAL A 251 3.78 -23.36 -8.63
C VAL A 251 4.95 -22.77 -7.84
N ILE A 252 5.22 -23.27 -6.64
CA ILE A 252 6.25 -22.71 -5.74
C ILE A 252 7.62 -22.64 -6.40
N ASP A 253 8.03 -23.68 -7.14
CA ASP A 253 9.34 -23.72 -7.80
C ASP A 253 9.44 -22.66 -8.90
N ASN A 254 8.42 -22.53 -9.74
CA ASN A 254 8.36 -21.53 -10.81
C ASN A 254 8.44 -20.09 -10.24
N VAL A 255 7.72 -19.82 -9.15
CA VAL A 255 7.73 -18.49 -8.51
C VAL A 255 9.08 -18.22 -7.84
N MET A 256 9.69 -19.21 -7.20
CA MET A 256 11.03 -19.09 -6.62
C MET A 256 12.11 -18.87 -7.68
N GLU A 257 12.03 -19.56 -8.82
CA GLU A 257 12.95 -19.37 -9.94
C GLU A 257 12.84 -17.97 -10.54
N LEU A 258 11.61 -17.50 -10.79
CA LEU A 258 11.35 -16.13 -11.24
C LEU A 258 11.93 -15.10 -10.26
N MET A 259 11.66 -15.28 -8.97
CA MET A 259 12.18 -14.41 -7.90
C MET A 259 13.70 -14.35 -7.91
N LYS A 260 14.38 -15.51 -7.96
CA LYS A 260 15.85 -15.57 -7.98
C LYS A 260 16.42 -14.85 -9.19
N LYS A 261 15.83 -15.08 -10.37
CA LYS A 261 16.26 -14.46 -11.63
C LYS A 261 16.10 -12.94 -11.60
N GLU A 262 14.90 -12.44 -11.32
CA GLU A 262 14.62 -11.00 -11.33
C GLU A 262 15.36 -10.27 -10.20
N ASN A 263 15.52 -10.89 -9.02
CA ASN A 263 16.32 -10.29 -7.95
C ASN A 263 17.81 -10.20 -8.32
N ALA A 264 18.38 -11.20 -8.99
CA ALA A 264 19.75 -11.13 -9.50
C ALA A 264 19.92 -10.01 -10.56
N GLU A 265 18.92 -9.78 -11.40
CA GLU A 265 18.92 -8.65 -12.35
C GLU A 265 18.79 -7.30 -11.62
N ASN A 266 17.93 -7.21 -10.61
CA ASN A 266 17.76 -6.01 -9.80
C ASN A 266 19.03 -5.67 -9.00
N GLU A 267 19.74 -6.66 -8.48
CA GLU A 267 21.05 -6.47 -7.84
C GLU A 267 22.10 -5.92 -8.82
N LYS A 268 22.15 -6.43 -10.06
CA LYS A 268 23.04 -5.89 -11.09
C LYS A 268 22.74 -4.41 -11.38
N LYS A 269 21.45 -4.03 -11.42
CA LYS A 269 21.03 -2.64 -11.58
C LYS A 269 21.41 -1.75 -10.39
N LYS A 270 21.55 -2.30 -9.18
CA LYS A 270 22.05 -1.57 -8.00
C LYS A 270 23.55 -1.28 -8.08
N ILE A 271 24.34 -2.17 -8.68
CA ILE A 271 25.81 -2.09 -8.70
C ILE A 271 26.34 -1.12 -9.76
N VAL A 272 25.59 -0.82 -10.82
CA VAL A 272 26.01 0.17 -11.83
C VAL A 272 25.75 1.58 -11.26
N PRO A 273 26.79 2.33 -10.85
CA PRO A 273 26.58 3.73 -10.50
C PRO A 273 26.25 4.46 -11.81
N ASN A 274 25.24 5.31 -11.76
CA ASN A 274 24.96 6.25 -12.84
C ASN A 274 26.28 6.98 -13.17
N LYS A 275 26.82 6.80 -14.38
CA LYS A 275 28.20 7.16 -14.81
C LYS A 275 28.53 8.67 -14.76
N ASN A 276 27.70 9.49 -14.11
CA ASN A 276 27.87 10.93 -13.96
C ASN A 276 28.29 11.35 -12.53
N MET A 277 28.75 10.44 -11.68
CA MET A 277 29.42 10.83 -10.44
C MET A 277 30.92 11.03 -10.68
N SER A 278 31.31 12.30 -10.81
CA SER A 278 32.69 12.73 -10.67
C SER A 278 33.27 12.23 -9.34
N THR A 279 34.48 11.69 -9.45
CA THR A 279 35.32 11.10 -8.40
C THR A 279 35.47 12.02 -7.19
N ASN A 280 35.06 11.57 -6.00
CA ASN A 280 35.43 12.20 -4.74
C ASN A 280 35.98 11.16 -3.75
N THR A 281 37.24 11.36 -3.39
CA THR A 281 38.14 10.54 -2.56
C THR A 281 37.55 10.15 -1.18
N VAL A 282 36.49 10.81 -0.75
CA VAL A 282 35.82 10.63 0.56
C VAL A 282 35.08 9.29 0.69
N ALA A 283 34.66 8.67 -0.43
CA ALA A 283 33.96 7.38 -0.40
C ALA A 283 34.86 6.21 0.04
N ASN A 284 36.15 6.27 -0.27
CA ASN A 284 37.11 5.22 0.08
C ASN A 284 37.47 5.20 1.58
N ASP A 285 37.42 6.35 2.25
CA ASP A 285 37.72 6.42 3.69
C ASP A 285 36.57 5.88 4.55
N ARG A 286 35.32 6.00 4.08
CA ARG A 286 34.13 5.46 4.76
C ARG A 286 34.03 3.94 4.64
N LEU A 287 34.44 3.36 3.51
CA LEU A 287 34.53 1.90 3.34
C LEU A 287 35.58 1.29 4.28
N LYS A 288 36.76 1.91 4.39
CA LYS A 288 37.80 1.48 5.33
C LYS A 288 37.36 1.59 6.79
N ALA A 289 36.57 2.60 7.15
CA ALA A 289 36.02 2.75 8.50
C ALA A 289 34.98 1.67 8.83
N ALA A 290 34.14 1.28 7.85
CA ALA A 290 33.14 0.24 8.02
C ALA A 290 33.77 -1.16 8.15
N GLU A 291 34.82 -1.46 7.37
CA GLU A 291 35.58 -2.72 7.49
C GLU A 291 36.23 -2.86 8.86
N LYS A 292 36.85 -1.79 9.37
CA LYS A 292 37.48 -1.75 10.70
C LYS A 292 36.47 -1.96 11.83
N PHE A 293 35.24 -1.48 11.66
CA PHE A 293 34.14 -1.65 12.61
C PHE A 293 33.57 -3.08 12.62
N ILE A 294 33.54 -3.74 11.46
CA ILE A 294 33.12 -5.14 11.32
C ILE A 294 34.15 -6.09 11.94
N GLU A 295 35.44 -5.79 11.79
CA GLU A 295 36.54 -6.57 12.37
C GLU A 295 36.56 -6.48 13.90
N GLN A 296 36.27 -5.29 14.46
CA GLN A 296 36.10 -5.08 15.90
C GLN A 296 34.93 -5.88 16.49
N LYS A 297 33.82 -6.07 15.74
CA LYS A 297 32.69 -6.90 16.22
C LYS A 297 33.02 -8.39 16.27
N ARG A 298 33.92 -8.89 15.40
CA ARG A 298 34.31 -10.31 15.38
C ARG A 298 35.16 -10.71 16.57
N SER A 299 35.91 -9.78 17.17
CA SER A 299 36.74 -10.05 18.36
C SER A 299 35.97 -10.12 19.68
N PHE A 300 34.68 -9.72 19.71
CA PHE A 300 33.85 -9.74 20.93
C PHE A 300 32.98 -11.00 21.06
N SER A 301 32.95 -11.91 20.07
CA SER A 301 31.99 -13.04 20.05
C SER A 301 32.54 -14.37 20.59
N THR A 302 33.66 -14.38 21.31
CA THR A 302 34.18 -15.60 21.96
C THR A 302 34.21 -15.45 23.47
N LEU A 303 33.06 -15.54 24.14
CA LEU A 303 32.97 -15.90 25.56
C LEU A 303 31.60 -16.56 25.83
N ASN A 304 31.66 -17.72 26.48
CA ASN A 304 30.61 -18.70 26.69
C ASN A 304 29.50 -18.26 27.65
N HIS A 305 28.22 -18.51 27.33
CA HIS A 305 27.32 -19.19 28.28
C HIS A 305 26.08 -19.83 27.61
N ARG A 306 25.73 -21.02 28.13
CA ARG A 306 24.65 -21.94 27.71
C ARG A 306 23.27 -21.54 28.28
N PRO A 307 22.16 -22.07 27.71
CA PRO A 307 20.79 -21.59 27.95
C PRO A 307 20.12 -22.25 29.17
N GLN A 308 19.20 -21.52 29.81
CA GLN A 308 18.16 -22.09 30.68
C GLN A 308 16.77 -21.66 30.19
N GLU A 309 15.85 -22.62 30.18
CA GLU A 309 14.47 -22.52 29.70
C GLU A 309 13.51 -21.99 30.79
N SER A 310 12.58 -21.10 30.35
CA SER A 310 11.15 -20.88 30.70
C SER A 310 10.66 -20.83 32.18
N PRO A 311 9.54 -20.13 32.52
CA PRO A 311 8.21 -20.37 31.95
C PRO A 311 7.36 -19.14 31.57
N LEU A 312 6.37 -19.42 30.74
CA LEU A 312 5.23 -18.60 30.35
C LEU A 312 4.54 -17.96 31.57
N GLU A 313 4.67 -16.64 31.78
CA GLU A 313 3.68 -15.86 32.55
C GLU A 313 3.77 -14.33 32.42
N PHE A 314 4.40 -13.79 31.36
CA PHE A 314 4.45 -12.34 31.12
C PHE A 314 3.78 -11.85 29.82
N GLN A 315 2.98 -12.71 29.18
CA GLN A 315 2.21 -12.35 27.99
C GLN A 315 0.76 -11.99 28.35
N THR A 316 0.50 -10.74 28.75
CA THR A 316 -0.83 -10.11 28.55
C THR A 316 -0.87 -8.58 28.57
N ASN A 317 0.21 -7.83 28.84
CA ASN A 317 0.10 -6.37 29.09
C ASN A 317 0.81 -5.40 28.14
N THR A 318 1.21 -5.80 26.92
CA THR A 318 1.89 -4.87 25.99
C THR A 318 1.43 -5.05 24.55
N VAL A 319 0.22 -4.59 24.26
CA VAL A 319 -0.16 -4.26 22.86
C VAL A 319 -0.71 -2.83 22.74
N PHE A 320 -1.19 -2.20 23.81
CA PHE A 320 -1.44 -0.76 23.86
C PHE A 320 -1.25 -0.27 25.29
N ASN A 321 -0.32 0.68 25.53
CA ASN A 321 -0.35 1.43 26.79
C ASN A 321 -1.59 2.34 26.83
N ASP A 322 -2.08 2.69 28.02
CA ASP A 322 -3.32 3.45 28.19
C ASP A 322 -3.31 4.80 27.46
N THR A 323 -2.12 5.36 27.26
CA THR A 323 -1.88 6.57 26.46
C THR A 323 -2.25 6.37 24.99
N THR A 324 -1.95 5.21 24.40
CA THR A 324 -2.26 4.89 23.00
C THR A 324 -3.76 4.61 22.81
N LYS A 325 -4.41 3.93 23.75
CA LYS A 325 -5.87 3.77 23.75
C LYS A 325 -6.58 5.11 23.84
N SER A 326 -6.14 5.98 24.75
CA SER A 326 -6.71 7.33 24.93
C SER A 326 -6.54 8.22 23.70
N MET A 327 -5.44 8.08 22.96
CA MET A 327 -5.23 8.85 21.71
C MET A 327 -6.07 8.33 20.55
N ILE A 328 -6.25 7.00 20.42
CA ILE A 328 -7.15 6.40 19.44
C ILE A 328 -8.61 6.81 19.71
N GLU A 329 -9.02 6.84 20.99
CA GLU A 329 -10.34 7.33 21.39
C GLU A 329 -10.53 8.83 21.08
N LYS A 330 -9.56 9.69 21.41
CA LYS A 330 -9.61 11.12 21.08
C LYS A 330 -9.65 11.39 19.57
N HIS A 331 -8.94 10.58 18.78
CA HIS A 331 -8.97 10.66 17.32
C HIS A 331 -10.33 10.23 16.76
N ASN A 332 -10.89 9.13 17.25
CA ASN A 332 -12.23 8.67 16.85
C ASN A 332 -13.32 9.68 17.24
N ASP A 333 -13.22 10.32 18.40
CA ASP A 333 -14.14 11.37 18.85
C ASP A 333 -14.06 12.64 17.99
N ALA A 334 -12.84 13.05 17.58
CA ALA A 334 -12.65 14.18 16.66
C ALA A 334 -13.28 13.91 15.28
N LEU A 335 -13.24 12.67 14.80
CA LEU A 335 -13.88 12.24 13.56
C LEU A 335 -15.42 12.18 13.67
N LEU A 336 -15.95 11.77 14.82
CA LEU A 336 -17.40 11.80 15.10
C LEU A 336 -17.95 13.23 15.21
N LEU A 337 -17.18 14.17 15.77
CA LEU A 337 -17.53 15.59 15.83
C LEU A 337 -17.54 16.25 14.44
N ASN A 338 -16.64 15.85 13.54
CA ASN A 338 -16.63 16.31 12.15
C ASN A 338 -17.82 15.76 11.34
N ARG A 339 -18.31 14.55 11.64
CA ARG A 339 -19.55 14.03 11.05
C ARG A 339 -20.80 14.82 11.43
N ARG A 340 -20.84 15.46 12.60
CA ARG A 340 -21.98 16.31 13.03
C ARG A 340 -22.02 17.68 12.35
N ARG A 341 -20.95 18.10 11.66
CA ARG A 341 -20.90 19.39 10.93
C ARG A 341 -21.32 19.27 9.46
N VAL A 342 -21.43 18.06 8.93
CA VAL A 342 -21.96 17.83 7.57
C VAL A 342 -23.45 17.59 7.67
N LYS A 343 -24.27 18.63 7.54
CA LYS A 343 -25.70 18.45 7.22
C LYS A 343 -25.78 17.78 5.84
N PRO A 344 -26.62 16.74 5.65
CA PRO A 344 -26.85 16.20 4.31
C PRO A 344 -27.47 17.31 3.46
N VAL A 345 -26.78 17.70 2.39
CA VAL A 345 -27.40 18.47 1.31
C VAL A 345 -28.29 17.49 0.56
N LEU A 346 -29.57 17.44 0.92
CA LEU A 346 -30.59 16.80 0.09
C LEU A 346 -30.72 17.61 -1.21
N PRO A 347 -30.74 16.98 -2.40
CA PRO A 347 -31.04 17.69 -3.62
C PRO A 347 -32.47 18.23 -3.56
N ALA A 348 -32.64 19.52 -3.82
CA ALA A 348 -33.95 20.16 -3.91
C ALA A 348 -34.75 19.51 -5.05
N ILE A 349 -35.73 18.67 -4.68
CA ILE A 349 -36.74 18.17 -5.59
C ILE A 349 -37.68 19.33 -5.91
N SER A 350 -37.56 19.88 -7.12
CA SER A 350 -38.57 20.78 -7.67
C SER A 350 -39.88 20.01 -7.83
N SER A 351 -40.89 20.40 -7.06
CA SER A 351 -42.25 19.90 -7.14
C SER A 351 -42.91 20.34 -8.44
N ARG A 352 -42.79 19.55 -9.50
CA ARG A 352 -43.73 19.60 -10.64
C ARG A 352 -44.68 18.42 -10.54
N LYS A 353 -45.97 18.71 -10.34
CA LYS A 353 -47.06 17.73 -10.37
C LYS A 353 -47.04 16.97 -11.71
N PRO A 354 -47.24 15.64 -11.72
CA PRO A 354 -47.42 14.91 -12.97
C PRO A 354 -48.76 15.29 -13.62
N PRO A 355 -48.86 15.29 -14.97
CA PRO A 355 -50.11 15.55 -15.66
C PRO A 355 -51.12 14.41 -15.42
N PRO A 356 -52.44 14.68 -15.46
CA PRO A 356 -53.46 13.67 -15.22
C PRO A 356 -53.47 12.62 -16.35
N ARG A 357 -53.71 11.36 -15.96
CA ARG A 357 -53.88 10.21 -16.86
C ARG A 357 -55.10 10.42 -17.76
N PRO A 358 -55.04 10.09 -19.06
CA PRO A 358 -56.22 10.08 -19.90
C PRO A 358 -57.15 8.90 -19.52
N PRO A 359 -58.47 9.03 -19.73
CA PRO A 359 -59.43 7.98 -19.40
C PRO A 359 -59.31 6.80 -20.38
N SER A 360 -59.47 5.59 -19.87
CA SER A 360 -59.58 4.36 -20.64
C SER A 360 -60.92 4.30 -21.38
N PRO A 361 -60.97 3.98 -22.69
CA PRO A 361 -62.22 3.65 -23.35
C PRO A 361 -62.58 2.18 -23.17
N SER A 362 -63.86 1.98 -22.85
CA SER A 362 -64.60 0.72 -22.85
C SER A 362 -64.81 0.18 -24.27
N SER A 363 -64.98 -1.14 -24.33
CA SER A 363 -65.40 -2.01 -25.44
C SER A 363 -66.37 -1.44 -26.49
N SER A 364 -66.14 -1.72 -27.77
CA SER A 364 -67.07 -2.46 -28.67
C SER A 364 -66.61 -2.47 -30.14
N SER A 365 -67.15 -3.47 -30.86
CA SER A 365 -67.27 -3.68 -32.31
C SER A 365 -66.05 -4.04 -33.17
N SER A 366 -66.15 -5.26 -33.69
CA SER A 366 -65.80 -5.75 -35.03
C SER A 366 -65.53 -4.70 -36.11
N ASP A 367 -64.47 -4.90 -36.89
CA ASP A 367 -64.59 -5.18 -38.32
C ASP A 367 -63.27 -5.66 -38.94
N SER A 368 -63.43 -6.59 -39.89
CA SER A 368 -62.44 -7.21 -40.76
C SER A 368 -61.88 -6.24 -41.81
N MET A 369 -60.60 -6.37 -42.18
CA MET A 369 -60.12 -6.65 -43.56
C MET A 369 -58.60 -6.39 -43.74
N ASP A 370 -57.92 -7.48 -44.10
CA ASP A 370 -57.06 -7.68 -45.29
C ASP A 370 -55.70 -6.97 -45.53
N SER A 371 -54.72 -7.84 -45.76
CA SER A 371 -53.65 -7.82 -46.79
C SER A 371 -52.41 -6.90 -46.73
N SER A 372 -51.26 -7.60 -46.85
CA SER A 372 -50.09 -7.32 -47.72
C SER A 372 -48.81 -6.67 -47.15
N LEU A 373 -47.74 -7.48 -47.17
CA LEU A 373 -46.35 -7.24 -47.68
C LEU A 373 -45.54 -6.07 -47.07
N SER A 374 -44.26 -6.12 -46.73
CA SER A 374 -43.12 -6.97 -47.17
C SER A 374 -41.96 -6.87 -46.17
N GLU A 375 -41.19 -7.95 -46.03
CA GLU A 375 -39.84 -7.99 -45.45
C GLU A 375 -38.85 -7.21 -46.32
N ASP A 376 -37.93 -6.43 -45.72
CA ASP A 376 -36.53 -6.41 -46.16
C ASP A 376 -35.57 -5.64 -45.23
N ALA A 377 -34.34 -6.15 -45.19
CA ALA A 377 -33.07 -5.54 -44.76
C ALA A 377 -32.66 -5.60 -43.26
N LEU A 378 -32.24 -6.79 -42.85
CA LEU A 378 -31.12 -7.02 -41.91
C LEU A 378 -29.81 -7.18 -42.70
N LYS A 379 -28.72 -6.50 -42.31
CA LYS A 379 -27.35 -7.07 -42.29
C LYS A 379 -26.33 -6.20 -41.51
N PRO A 380 -25.30 -6.83 -40.88
CA PRO A 380 -24.45 -6.22 -39.84
C PRO A 380 -23.03 -5.84 -40.32
N PHE A 381 -22.37 -4.93 -39.58
CA PHE A 381 -20.99 -4.49 -39.84
C PHE A 381 -19.94 -5.40 -39.19
N VAL A 382 -18.92 -5.75 -39.98
CA VAL A 382 -17.81 -6.65 -39.70
C VAL A 382 -16.57 -5.88 -39.25
N VAL A 383 -15.85 -6.43 -38.27
CA VAL A 383 -14.53 -5.99 -37.76
C VAL A 383 -13.42 -6.42 -38.73
N LYS A 384 -12.44 -5.54 -39.01
CA LYS A 384 -11.17 -5.91 -39.68
C LYS A 384 -9.97 -5.65 -38.76
N ARG A 385 -9.35 -6.79 -38.44
CA ARG A 385 -7.95 -7.16 -38.10
C ARG A 385 -6.97 -6.09 -37.64
#